data_AF-A0A966EVJ9-F1
#
_entry.id   AF-A0A966EVJ9-F1
#
_cell.length_a   1.000
_cell.length_b   1.000
_cell.length_c   1.000
_cell.angle_alpha   90.00
_cell.angle_beta   90.00
_cell.angle_gamma   90.00
#
_symmetry.space_group_name_H-M   'P 1'
#
loop_
_entity.id
_entity.type
_entity.pdbx_description
1 polymer ?
#
loop_
_entity_poly.entity_id
_entity_poly.type
_entity_poly.pdbx_seq_one_letter_code
_entity_poly.pdbx_strand_id
1 'polypeptide(L)' 'EPAHYRQFVGERATVHLFAPVENRRKIKGVIVEADDARVVMESDGQRLEVAYADIRRANLKPDLDALLSGR' A
#
# COMPACT_ATOMS: atom_id res chain seq x y z
N GLU A 1 -19.03 -8.15 8.35
CA GLU A 1 -17.79 -7.59 8.90
C GLU A 1 -16.68 -7.61 7.84
N PRO A 2 -16.34 -6.44 7.26
CA PRO A 2 -15.09 -6.24 6.52
C PRO A 2 -14.44 -4.89 6.90
N ALA A 3 -14.13 -4.68 8.18
CA ALA A 3 -13.71 -3.37 8.71
C ALA A 3 -12.18 -3.19 8.86
N HIS A 4 -11.37 -4.20 8.54
CA HIS A 4 -9.94 -4.18 8.89
C HIS A 4 -9.02 -3.49 7.87
N TYR A 5 -9.48 -3.18 6.65
CA TYR A 5 -8.60 -2.61 5.61
C TYR A 5 -8.61 -1.07 5.54
N ARG A 6 -9.60 -0.41 6.16
CA ARG A 6 -9.69 1.06 6.21
C ARG A 6 -8.58 1.72 7.04
N GLN A 7 -7.98 0.99 7.99
CA GLN A 7 -6.92 1.54 8.85
C GLN A 7 -5.57 1.73 8.14
N PHE A 8 -5.45 1.25 6.89
CA PHE A 8 -4.19 1.31 6.15
C PHE A 8 -4.15 2.45 5.12
N VAL A 9 -5.26 3.17 4.93
CA VAL A 9 -5.29 4.37 4.08
C VAL A 9 -4.56 5.51 4.80
N GLY A 10 -3.55 6.08 4.15
CA GLY A 10 -2.65 7.10 4.70
C GLY A 10 -1.29 6.55 5.14
N GLU A 11 -1.09 5.23 5.16
CA GLU A 11 0.15 4.59 5.63
C GLU A 11 1.14 4.32 4.50
N ARG A 12 2.44 4.43 4.79
CA ARG A 12 3.48 4.05 3.83
C ARG A 12 3.63 2.53 3.75
N ALA A 13 3.62 2.01 2.54
CA ALA A 13 3.80 0.58 2.27
C ALA A 13 4.87 0.33 1.21
N THR A 14 5.58 -0.77 1.39
CA THR A 14 6.49 -1.31 0.38
C THR A 14 5.95 -2.64 -0.11
N VAL A 15 5.55 -2.68 -1.36
CA VAL A 15 4.99 -3.87 -2.00
C VAL A 15 6.02 -4.45 -2.95
N HIS A 16 6.31 -5.74 -2.77
CA HIS A 16 7.11 -6.55 -3.68
C HIS A 16 6.19 -7.38 -4.55
N LEU A 17 6.40 -7.33 -5.86
CA LEU A 17 5.54 -7.99 -6.84
C LEU A 17 6.16 -9.31 -7.31
N PHE A 18 5.31 -10.28 -7.65
CA PHE A 18 5.75 -11.52 -8.31
C PHE A 18 6.08 -11.28 -9.79
N ALA A 19 5.23 -10.53 -10.47
CA ALA A 19 5.41 -10.12 -11.85
C ALA A 19 5.80 -8.63 -11.93
N PRO A 20 6.54 -8.20 -12.96
CA PRO A 20 6.77 -6.78 -13.17
C PRO A 20 5.45 -6.09 -13.54
N VAL A 21 4.92 -5.27 -12.62
CA VAL A 21 3.79 -4.38 -12.91
C VAL A 21 4.39 -3.02 -13.26
N GLU A 22 4.07 -2.51 -14.45
CA GLU A 22 4.63 -1.26 -14.98
C GLU A 22 6.18 -1.17 -14.88
N ASN A 23 6.89 -2.22 -15.28
CA ASN A 23 8.37 -2.33 -15.15
C ASN A 23 8.93 -2.24 -13.71
N ARG A 24 8.06 -2.21 -12.69
CA ARG A 24 8.46 -2.13 -11.28
C ARG A 24 8.24 -3.50 -10.62
N ARG A 25 9.30 -4.05 -10.02
CA ARG A 25 9.22 -5.27 -9.17
C ARG A 25 9.02 -4.94 -7.69
N LYS A 26 9.17 -3.66 -7.35
CA LYS A 26 9.06 -3.10 -6.01
C LYS A 26 8.43 -1.73 -6.13
N ILE A 27 7.35 -1.52 -5.40
CA ILE A 27 6.66 -0.24 -5.32
C ILE A 27 6.76 0.24 -3.88
N LYS A 28 7.14 1.50 -3.69
CA LYS A 28 7.18 2.17 -2.39
C LYS A 28 6.28 3.40 -2.48
N GLY A 29 5.26 3.47 -1.65
CA GLY A 29 4.30 4.56 -1.71
C GLY A 29 3.44 4.64 -0.46
N VAL A 30 2.49 5.55 -0.46
CA VAL A 30 1.43 5.66 0.55
C VAL A 30 0.21 4.93 0.04
N ILE A 31 -0.42 4.07 0.82
CA ILE A 31 -1.69 3.48 0.47
C ILE A 31 -2.75 4.59 0.55
N VAL A 32 -3.36 4.94 -0.58
CA VAL A 32 -4.42 5.96 -0.64
C VAL A 32 -5.81 5.33 -0.70
N GLU A 33 -5.89 4.06 -1.10
CA GLU A 33 -7.13 3.28 -1.13
C GLU A 33 -6.80 1.80 -0.99
N ALA A 34 -7.67 1.03 -0.33
CA ALA A 34 -7.53 -0.41 -0.22
C ALA A 34 -8.92 -1.04 -0.19
N ASP A 35 -9.18 -1.96 -1.12
CA ASP A 35 -10.40 -2.76 -1.21
C ASP A 35 -10.08 -4.23 -0.89
N ASP A 36 -11.05 -5.14 -1.02
CA ASP A 36 -10.83 -6.58 -0.85
C ASP A 36 -10.08 -7.24 -2.03
N ALA A 37 -10.00 -6.59 -3.19
CA ALA A 37 -9.39 -7.16 -4.40
C ALA A 37 -8.03 -6.53 -4.78
N ARG A 38 -7.81 -5.26 -4.44
CA ARG A 38 -6.62 -4.49 -4.83
C ARG A 38 -6.34 -3.36 -3.85
N VAL A 39 -5.11 -2.87 -3.88
CA VAL A 39 -4.65 -1.70 -3.13
C VAL A 39 -4.17 -0.61 -4.10
N VAL A 40 -4.56 0.63 -3.85
CA VAL A 40 -4.07 1.80 -4.59
C VAL A 40 -3.03 2.50 -3.75
N MET A 41 -1.82 2.61 -4.30
CA MET A 41 -0.71 3.29 -3.65
C MET A 41 -0.27 4.50 -4.46
N GLU A 42 -0.09 5.63 -3.79
CA GLU A 42 0.52 6.82 -4.36
C GLU A 42 2.04 6.78 -4.19
N SER A 43 2.78 6.81 -5.29
CA SER A 43 4.24 6.75 -5.37
C SER A 43 4.73 7.81 -6.35
N ASP A 44 5.60 8.72 -5.91
CA ASP A 44 6.12 9.82 -6.73
C ASP A 44 5.03 10.66 -7.43
N GLY A 45 3.88 10.87 -6.76
CA GLY A 45 2.73 11.61 -7.30
C GLY A 45 1.88 10.83 -8.31
N GLN A 46 2.19 9.55 -8.54
CA GLN A 46 1.38 8.64 -9.38
C GLN A 46 0.62 7.66 -8.51
N ARG A 47 -0.63 7.39 -8.86
CA ARG A 47 -1.44 6.34 -8.23
C ARG A 47 -1.24 5.04 -8.98
N LEU A 48 -0.72 4.04 -8.28
CA LEU A 48 -0.54 2.68 -8.78
C LEU A 48 -1.57 1.76 -8.13
N GLU A 49 -2.40 1.15 -8.97
CA GLU A 49 -3.28 0.07 -8.55
C GLU A 49 -2.54 -1.25 -8.60
N VAL A 50 -2.53 -1.97 -7.48
CA VAL A 50 -1.85 -3.25 -7.35
C VAL A 50 -2.84 -4.30 -6.88
N ALA A 51 -3.14 -5.27 -7.74
CA ALA A 51 -3.99 -6.40 -7.39
C ALA A 51 -3.27 -7.32 -6.40
N TYR A 52 -3.99 -7.84 -5.40
CA TYR A 52 -3.39 -8.75 -4.41
C TYR A 52 -2.80 -10.01 -5.04
N ALA A 53 -3.33 -10.45 -6.19
CA ALA A 53 -2.81 -11.59 -6.95
C ALA A 53 -1.37 -11.38 -7.44
N ASP A 54 -0.97 -10.13 -7.72
CA ASP A 54 0.38 -9.79 -8.19
C ASP A 54 1.36 -9.51 -7.03
N ILE A 55 0.83 -9.36 -5.81
CA ILE A 55 1.61 -9.05 -4.62
C ILE A 55 2.28 -10.30 -4.07
N ARG A 56 3.62 -10.31 -4.12
CA ARG A 56 4.43 -11.32 -3.47
C ARG A 56 4.55 -11.13 -1.98
N ARG A 57 4.79 -9.88 -1.59
CA ARG A 57 4.99 -9.52 -0.20
C ARG A 57 4.69 -8.05 -0.03
N ALA A 58 3.69 -7.73 0.77
CA ALA A 58 3.48 -6.36 1.24
C ALA A 58 4.12 -6.23 2.63
N ASN A 59 5.06 -5.29 2.75
CA ASN A 59 5.53 -4.82 4.04
C ASN A 59 4.88 -3.47 4.27
N LEU A 60 3.81 -3.45 5.05
CA LEU A 60 3.30 -2.20 5.62
C LEU A 60 4.38 -1.66 6.57
N LYS A 61 4.83 -0.44 6.32
CA LYS A 61 5.69 0.30 7.22
C LYS A 61 4.76 1.31 7.89
N PRO A 62 4.03 0.90 8.96
CA PRO A 62 3.25 1.87 9.71
C PRO A 62 4.22 2.98 10.10
N ASP A 63 3.98 4.19 9.60
CA ASP A 63 4.72 5.36 10.04
C ASP A 63 4.16 5.69 11.41
N LEU A 64 4.67 4.96 12.41
CA LEU A 64 4.30 5.15 13.82
C LEU A 64 4.55 6.60 14.27
N ASP A 65 5.33 7.38 13.51
CA ASP A 65 5.52 8.82 13.66
C ASP A 65 4.21 9.63 13.54
N ALA A 66 3.26 9.23 12.69
CA ALA A 66 1.96 9.90 12.56
C ALA A 66 1.01 9.53 13.71
N LEU A 67 1.16 8.33 14.29
CA LEU A 67 0.35 7.84 15.41
C LEU A 67 0.82 8.35 16.78
N LEU A 68 2.04 8.88 16.88
CA LEU A 68 2.62 9.45 18.12
C LEU A 68 2.54 10.99 18.19
N SER A 69 2.09 11.68 17.13
CA SER A 69 1.97 13.16 17.11
C SER A 69 0.56 13.68 17.41
N GLY A 70 -0.28 12.84 18.02
CA GLY A 70 -1.66 13.14 18.40
C GLY A 70 -1.90 13.11 19.91
N ARG A 71 -1.15 13.94 20.65
CA ARG A 71 -1.41 14.48 22.00
C ARG A 71 -1.76 13.54 23.16
#